data_AF-A0A846H514-F1
#
_entry.id   AF-A0A846H514-F1
#
_cell.length_a   1.000
_cell.length_b   1.000
_cell.length_c   1.000
_cell.angle_alpha   90.00
_cell.angle_beta   90.00
_cell.angle_gamma   90.00
#
_symmetry.space_group_name_H-M   'P 1'
#
loop_
_entity.id
_entity.type
_entity.pdbx_description
1 polymer ?
#
loop_
_entity_poly.entity_id
_entity_poly.type
_entity_poly.pdbx_seq_one_letter_code
_entity_poly.pdbx_strand_id
1 'polypeptide(L)'
;MKPGFYAVIGNSDYIKINNRKVPIWELLEHQPTGWLCSLQTRPEVIPENTPIIWDCGAYSYREQDYPTINGRYVDAYYVIHKYRLRSKAGDIIVSPDNLLMGDNINWRRQFNLENATNFIKAADSLPDRIPMATIHGLSLQEKLSNAIALYTMGYRHLGIGGLVRSASDYSGNLQIIRAIVEKLRSVDSSVHLHVFGLCAPKYASAFQEMNLSFDGSTHARTAFTEGIFLINSGKDIVRYPLSHAPRCLCRVCQMVKKYGINPHYWGKGRNHDSARMAHNLNQLLVTIDNISNHERIYLISGCGKQLYHPAPARELYCSQLFQASRDYVQNLNAKWFILSPLHHTIHPNQLIQPYDKSPHSMSEDERSAWATTVTQQLVQIAADEDTEFVFLTGRLYREKVIFQTRSHGYKTRTIANNLGIGQKLAWLKAQILVNRQQTLNL
;
A
#
# COMPACT_ATOMS: atom_id res chain seq x y z
N MET A 1 4.89 8.73 10.87
CA MET A 1 4.71 8.72 9.39
C MET A 1 3.74 7.63 8.97
N LYS A 2 2.86 7.85 7.96
CA LYS A 2 1.95 6.79 7.47
C LYS A 2 2.70 5.83 6.51
N PRO A 3 2.57 4.50 6.67
CA PRO A 3 3.04 3.52 5.68
C PRO A 3 2.30 3.66 4.36
N GLY A 4 2.94 3.22 3.28
CA GLY A 4 2.40 3.30 1.92
C GLY A 4 3.26 4.13 0.97
N PHE A 5 2.70 4.44 -0.20
CA PHE A 5 3.44 5.02 -1.32
C PHE A 5 3.46 6.54 -1.27
N TYR A 6 4.66 7.12 -1.43
CA TYR A 6 4.90 8.55 -1.53
C TYR A 6 5.31 8.89 -2.97
N ALA A 7 4.46 9.64 -3.67
CA ALA A 7 4.74 10.01 -5.06
C ALA A 7 5.72 11.19 -5.13
N VAL A 8 6.64 11.16 -6.09
CA VAL A 8 7.65 12.21 -6.28
C VAL A 8 7.05 13.42 -7.00
N ILE A 9 7.32 14.62 -6.48
CA ILE A 9 6.92 15.91 -7.07
C ILE A 9 8.09 16.53 -7.87
N GLY A 10 7.84 16.80 -9.14
CA GLY A 10 8.70 17.55 -10.05
C GLY A 10 8.38 19.05 -10.13
N ASN A 11 9.11 19.75 -11.00
CA ASN A 11 8.97 21.21 -11.18
C ASN A 11 7.61 21.62 -11.77
N SER A 12 7.10 20.82 -12.70
CA SER A 12 5.97 21.18 -13.56
C SER A 12 4.91 20.08 -13.56
N ASP A 13 4.54 19.64 -12.36
CA ASP A 13 3.57 18.58 -12.11
C ASP A 13 2.14 19.12 -12.10
N TYR A 14 1.80 19.81 -13.19
CA TYR A 14 0.49 20.38 -13.44
C TYR A 14 0.19 20.37 -14.95
N ILE A 15 -1.07 20.59 -15.28
CA ILE A 15 -1.55 20.86 -16.64
C ILE A 15 -2.07 22.29 -16.69
N LYS A 16 -1.81 23.03 -17.77
CA LYS A 16 -2.39 24.36 -18.00
C LYS A 16 -3.73 24.22 -18.70
N ILE A 17 -4.82 24.55 -18.02
CA ILE A 17 -6.18 24.57 -18.57
C ILE A 17 -6.75 25.98 -18.36
N ASN A 18 -7.18 26.65 -19.44
CA ASN A 18 -7.74 28.01 -19.39
C ASN A 18 -6.87 28.99 -18.57
N ASN A 19 -5.55 28.98 -18.81
CA ASN A 19 -4.53 29.76 -18.08
C ASN A 19 -4.37 29.46 -16.58
N ARG A 20 -5.11 28.49 -16.03
CA ARG A 20 -4.89 27.97 -14.67
C ARG A 20 -3.96 26.77 -14.69
N LYS A 21 -3.05 26.70 -13.71
CA LYS A 21 -2.29 25.49 -13.41
C LYS A 21 -3.17 24.56 -12.58
N VAL A 22 -3.55 23.43 -13.16
CA VAL A 22 -4.28 22.36 -12.49
C VAL A 22 -3.27 21.30 -12.08
N PRO A 23 -2.95 21.16 -10.78
CA PRO A 23 -2.03 20.15 -10.30
C PRO A 23 -2.48 18.74 -10.67
N ILE A 24 -1.52 17.84 -10.92
CA ILE A 24 -1.87 16.48 -11.39
C ILE A 24 -2.69 15.69 -10.37
N TRP A 25 -2.54 15.96 -9.07
CA TRP A 25 -3.27 15.26 -8.02
C TRP A 25 -4.77 15.58 -7.98
N GLU A 26 -5.21 16.69 -8.57
CA GLU A 26 -6.65 16.98 -8.74
C GLU A 26 -7.30 16.08 -9.80
N LEU A 27 -6.50 15.38 -10.62
CA LEU A 27 -6.98 14.53 -11.72
C LEU A 27 -7.06 13.04 -11.34
N LEU A 28 -6.40 12.64 -10.26
CA LEU A 28 -6.25 11.24 -9.87
C LEU A 28 -7.54 10.65 -9.28
N GLU A 29 -7.74 9.35 -9.46
CA GLU A 29 -8.81 8.56 -8.84
C GLU A 29 -8.47 8.23 -7.38
N HIS A 30 -7.21 7.84 -7.15
CA HIS A 30 -6.65 7.54 -5.84
C HIS A 30 -5.53 8.52 -5.52
N GLN A 31 -5.35 8.84 -4.24
CA GLN A 31 -4.25 9.69 -3.78
C GLN A 31 -3.11 8.80 -3.24
N PRO A 32 -1.84 9.21 -3.42
CA PRO A 32 -0.75 8.58 -2.70
C PRO A 32 -0.90 8.82 -1.19
N THR A 33 -0.19 8.04 -0.36
CA THR A 33 -0.15 8.23 1.09
C THR A 33 0.42 9.61 1.47
N GLY A 34 1.38 10.07 0.68
CA GLY A 34 1.98 11.40 0.79
C GLY A 34 2.84 11.68 -0.43
N TRP A 35 3.71 12.68 -0.30
CA TRP A 35 4.56 13.09 -1.41
C TRP A 35 6.02 13.19 -1.00
N LEU A 36 6.91 13.04 -1.96
CA LEU A 36 8.33 13.31 -1.80
C LEU A 36 8.71 14.48 -2.71
N CYS A 37 9.39 15.50 -2.17
CA CYS A 37 9.87 16.64 -2.92
C CYS A 37 11.37 16.83 -2.70
N SER A 38 12.13 16.82 -3.79
CA SER A 38 13.57 17.02 -3.70
C SER A 38 13.97 18.48 -3.55
N LEU A 39 15.05 18.76 -2.82
CA LEU A 39 15.66 20.10 -2.83
C LEU A 39 16.19 20.51 -4.21
N GLN A 40 16.47 19.54 -5.09
CA GLN A 40 16.87 19.79 -6.47
C GLN A 40 15.73 20.35 -7.33
N THR A 41 14.47 20.07 -6.98
CA THR A 41 13.30 20.58 -7.69
C THR A 41 12.83 21.90 -7.07
N ARG A 42 12.11 22.71 -7.85
CA ARG A 42 11.35 23.89 -7.44
C ARG A 42 9.94 23.77 -8.01
N PRO A 43 9.05 23.01 -7.35
CA PRO A 43 7.69 22.82 -7.82
C PRO A 43 6.95 24.16 -7.91
N GLU A 44 6.23 24.37 -9.01
CA GLU A 44 5.37 25.54 -9.18
C GLU A 44 3.99 25.36 -8.49
N VAL A 45 3.66 24.13 -8.11
CA VAL A 45 2.48 23.74 -7.35
C VAL A 45 2.89 22.74 -6.29
N ILE A 46 2.26 22.76 -5.11
CA ILE A 46 2.58 21.85 -4.02
C ILE A 46 1.29 21.38 -3.29
N PRO A 47 1.21 20.11 -2.85
CA PRO A 47 0.08 19.63 -2.06
C PRO A 47 0.03 20.27 -0.66
N GLU A 48 -1.08 20.93 -0.34
CA GLU A 48 -1.21 21.68 0.92
C GLU A 48 -1.67 20.82 2.10
N ASN A 49 -2.45 19.78 1.87
CA ASN A 49 -3.14 19.03 2.94
C ASN A 49 -2.52 17.65 3.25
N THR A 50 -1.35 17.36 2.68
CA THR A 50 -0.64 16.09 2.89
C THR A 50 0.79 16.36 3.36
N PRO A 51 1.34 15.53 4.26
CA PRO A 51 2.75 15.59 4.63
C PRO A 51 3.66 15.34 3.44
N ILE A 52 4.80 16.02 3.42
CA ILE A 52 5.83 15.89 2.39
C ILE A 52 7.13 15.38 3.02
N ILE A 53 7.77 14.42 2.36
CA ILE A 53 9.16 14.05 2.60
C ILE A 53 10.04 14.97 1.76
N TRP A 54 10.88 15.75 2.40
CA TRP A 54 11.85 16.60 1.74
C TRP A 54 13.21 15.92 1.69
N ASP A 55 13.64 15.52 0.49
CA ASP A 55 14.94 14.90 0.28
C ASP A 55 16.04 15.91 -0.07
N CYS A 56 17.28 15.54 0.20
CA CYS A 56 18.45 16.37 -0.03
C CYS A 56 18.90 16.41 -1.51
N GLY A 57 18.28 15.61 -2.40
CA GLY A 57 18.67 15.47 -3.79
C GLY A 57 19.83 14.52 -4.06
N ALA A 58 20.12 13.56 -3.18
CA ALA A 58 21.25 12.64 -3.30
C ALA A 58 21.44 12.00 -4.68
N TYR A 59 20.34 11.64 -5.33
CA TYR A 59 20.38 11.04 -6.64
C TYR A 59 20.94 11.98 -7.73
N SER A 60 20.76 13.31 -7.64
CA SER A 60 21.20 14.24 -8.68
C SER A 60 22.70 14.53 -8.66
N TYR A 61 23.35 14.45 -7.49
CA TYR A 61 24.80 14.64 -7.36
C TYR A 61 25.58 13.34 -7.16
N ARG A 62 24.94 12.18 -7.40
CA ARG A 62 25.54 10.86 -7.15
C ARG A 62 26.88 10.62 -7.85
N GLU A 63 27.05 11.18 -9.05
CA GLU A 63 28.26 11.07 -9.89
C GLU A 63 29.28 12.19 -9.60
N GLN A 64 28.97 13.16 -8.75
CA GLN A 64 29.89 14.24 -8.39
C GLN A 64 30.82 13.80 -7.27
N ASP A 65 32.05 14.33 -7.22
CA ASP A 65 32.98 14.04 -6.13
C ASP A 65 32.42 14.47 -4.77
N TYR A 66 31.77 15.63 -4.76
CA TYR A 66 31.17 16.25 -3.59
C TYR A 66 29.70 16.59 -3.88
N PRO A 67 28.81 16.50 -2.89
CA PRO A 67 27.39 16.76 -3.08
C PRO A 67 27.17 18.25 -3.30
N THR A 68 26.77 18.64 -4.51
CA THR A 68 26.41 20.04 -4.80
C THR A 68 25.06 20.18 -5.49
N ILE A 69 24.36 21.27 -5.16
CA ILE A 69 23.13 21.71 -5.84
C ILE A 69 23.38 23.14 -6.33
N ASN A 70 23.31 23.32 -7.66
CA ASN A 70 23.62 24.60 -8.31
C ASN A 70 24.98 25.18 -7.87
N GLY A 71 26.00 24.32 -7.79
CA GLY A 71 27.37 24.69 -7.41
C GLY A 71 27.59 24.97 -5.93
N ARG A 72 26.57 24.80 -5.07
CA ARG A 72 26.70 24.96 -3.61
C ARG A 72 26.81 23.61 -2.93
N TYR A 73 27.77 23.48 -2.02
CA TYR A 73 27.96 22.29 -1.20
C TYR A 73 26.72 22.01 -0.35
N VAL A 74 26.29 20.75 -0.34
CA VAL A 74 25.09 20.29 0.37
C VAL A 74 25.54 19.62 1.66
N ASP A 75 25.48 20.34 2.76
CA ASP A 75 25.69 19.82 4.11
C ASP A 75 24.43 19.99 4.98
N ALA A 76 24.51 19.53 6.23
CA ALA A 76 23.43 19.61 7.20
C ALA A 76 22.85 21.04 7.35
N TYR A 77 23.70 22.07 7.38
CA TYR A 77 23.27 23.45 7.58
C TYR A 77 22.62 24.03 6.33
N TYR A 78 23.17 23.71 5.15
CA TYR A 78 22.58 24.06 3.87
C TYR A 78 21.16 23.51 3.74
N VAL A 79 20.97 22.20 3.99
CA VAL A 79 19.64 21.60 3.86
C VAL A 79 18.67 22.13 4.91
N ILE A 80 19.10 22.36 6.17
CA ILE A 80 18.24 22.96 7.20
C ILE A 80 17.76 24.35 6.79
N HIS A 81 18.65 25.18 6.25
CA HIS A 81 18.26 26.48 5.73
C HIS A 81 17.24 26.35 4.58
N LYS A 82 17.42 25.38 3.67
CA LYS A 82 16.45 25.15 2.59
C LYS A 82 15.12 24.60 3.08
N TYR A 83 15.12 23.67 4.03
CA TYR A 83 13.90 23.12 4.61
C TYR A 83 13.12 24.18 5.37
N ARG A 84 13.77 25.09 6.11
CA ARG A 84 13.10 26.23 6.77
C ARG A 84 12.20 27.02 5.82
N LEU A 85 12.62 27.19 4.58
CA LEU A 85 11.92 27.98 3.57
C LEU A 85 10.85 27.21 2.82
N ARG A 86 10.87 25.87 2.88
CA ARG A 86 10.09 25.01 1.97
C ARG A 86 9.15 24.05 2.67
N SER A 87 9.52 23.57 3.87
CA SER A 87 8.75 22.60 4.62
C SER A 87 7.89 23.25 5.70
N LYS A 88 6.80 22.57 6.05
CA LYS A 88 5.85 22.98 7.09
C LYS A 88 5.88 21.99 8.27
N ALA A 89 5.20 22.36 9.35
CA ALA A 89 5.01 21.45 10.48
C ALA A 89 4.34 20.14 10.02
N GLY A 90 4.80 19.01 10.57
CA GLY A 90 4.37 17.66 10.17
C GLY A 90 5.11 17.07 8.98
N ASP A 91 5.89 17.87 8.23
CA ASP A 91 6.74 17.35 7.15
C ASP A 91 7.94 16.59 7.69
N ILE A 92 8.45 15.69 6.86
CA ILE A 92 9.68 14.94 7.12
C ILE A 92 10.82 15.62 6.37
N ILE A 93 11.95 15.82 7.03
CA ILE A 93 13.15 16.43 6.45
C ILE A 93 14.31 15.44 6.52
N VAL A 94 14.93 15.16 5.38
CA VAL A 94 15.96 14.13 5.28
C VAL A 94 17.34 14.76 5.42
N SER A 95 18.16 14.18 6.31
CA SER A 95 19.58 14.48 6.46
C SER A 95 20.29 14.36 5.11
N PRO A 96 21.26 15.24 4.81
CA PRO A 96 22.02 15.08 3.58
C PRO A 96 22.80 13.77 3.63
N ASP A 97 22.76 13.06 2.51
CA ASP A 97 23.47 11.81 2.30
C ASP A 97 24.12 11.78 0.93
N ASN A 98 25.06 10.85 0.77
CA ASN A 98 25.78 10.60 -0.44
C ASN A 98 25.81 9.09 -0.71
N LEU A 99 25.34 8.70 -1.89
CA LEU A 99 25.26 7.30 -2.29
C LEU A 99 26.68 6.70 -2.30
N LEU A 100 26.85 5.52 -1.70
CA LEU A 100 28.16 4.86 -1.64
C LEU A 100 28.52 4.24 -3.01
N MET A 101 29.11 5.06 -3.88
CA MET A 101 29.53 4.70 -5.23
C MET A 101 30.75 5.52 -5.68
N GLY A 102 31.37 5.10 -6.77
CA GLY A 102 32.62 5.68 -7.26
C GLY A 102 33.82 5.30 -6.38
N ASP A 103 34.90 6.05 -6.52
CA ASP A 103 36.19 5.71 -5.88
C ASP A 103 36.32 6.29 -4.45
N ASN A 104 35.57 7.36 -4.15
CA ASN A 104 35.65 8.09 -2.87
C ASN A 104 34.75 7.52 -1.75
N ILE A 105 34.60 6.19 -1.67
CA ILE A 105 33.65 5.52 -0.76
C ILE A 105 33.87 5.89 0.72
N ASN A 106 35.13 5.90 1.18
CA ASN A 106 35.43 6.18 2.58
C ASN A 106 35.07 7.61 2.97
N TRP A 107 35.33 8.57 2.08
CA TRP A 107 34.91 9.95 2.26
C TRP A 107 33.38 10.05 2.32
N ARG A 108 32.65 9.35 1.43
CA ARG A 108 31.18 9.35 1.43
C ARG A 108 30.57 8.74 2.69
N ARG A 109 31.19 7.69 3.25
CA ARG A 109 30.81 7.12 4.56
C ARG A 109 30.96 8.14 5.68
N GLN A 110 32.11 8.80 5.74
CA GLN A 110 32.40 9.84 6.73
C GLN A 110 31.43 11.01 6.59
N PHE A 111 31.22 11.49 5.36
CA PHE A 111 30.25 12.53 5.04
C PHE A 111 28.85 12.18 5.55
N ASN A 112 28.36 10.97 5.30
CA ASN A 112 27.03 10.55 5.76
C ASN A 112 26.91 10.55 7.29
N LEU A 113 27.94 10.06 7.99
CA LEU A 113 27.96 10.01 9.45
C LEU A 113 28.01 11.40 10.08
N GLU A 114 28.91 12.25 9.58
CA GLU A 114 29.08 13.63 10.05
C GLU A 114 27.81 14.45 9.81
N ASN A 115 27.21 14.35 8.62
CA ASN A 115 25.99 15.07 8.32
C ASN A 115 24.80 14.56 9.11
N ALA A 116 24.65 13.25 9.32
CA ALA A 116 23.60 12.73 10.20
C ALA A 116 23.75 13.26 11.64
N THR A 117 24.99 13.35 12.15
CA THR A 117 25.29 13.87 13.49
C THR A 117 25.01 15.37 13.62
N ASN A 118 25.38 16.16 12.62
CA ASN A 118 25.16 17.60 12.62
C ASN A 118 23.69 17.94 12.35
N PHE A 119 23.04 17.19 11.46
CA PHE A 119 21.66 17.43 11.04
C PHE A 119 20.66 17.20 12.17
N ILE A 120 20.80 16.12 12.96
CA ILE A 120 19.86 15.85 14.06
C ILE A 120 19.82 16.99 15.08
N LYS A 121 20.99 17.59 15.38
CA LYS A 121 21.10 18.75 16.27
C LYS A 121 20.53 20.01 15.64
N ALA A 122 20.82 20.24 14.36
CA ALA A 122 20.34 21.42 13.65
C ALA A 122 18.83 21.39 13.35
N ALA A 123 18.24 20.19 13.27
CA ALA A 123 16.81 19.97 13.06
C ALA A 123 15.95 20.55 14.19
N ASP A 124 16.48 20.65 15.42
CA ASP A 124 15.79 21.29 16.55
C ASP A 124 15.41 22.76 16.27
N SER A 125 16.10 23.42 15.33
CA SER A 125 15.75 24.78 14.89
C SER A 125 14.48 24.85 14.00
N LEU A 126 13.89 23.71 13.64
CA LEU A 126 12.70 23.60 12.81
C LEU A 126 11.62 22.80 13.59
N PRO A 127 10.93 23.44 14.55
CA PRO A 127 9.95 22.75 15.38
C PRO A 127 8.87 22.07 14.52
N ASP A 128 8.41 20.94 15.01
CA ASP A 128 7.39 20.08 14.39
C ASP A 128 7.77 19.50 13.01
N ARG A 129 9.03 19.63 12.58
CA ARG A 129 9.55 18.86 11.43
C ARG A 129 10.20 17.58 11.95
N ILE A 130 10.02 16.51 11.19
CA ILE A 130 10.46 15.19 11.60
C ILE A 130 11.80 14.88 10.90
N PRO A 131 12.93 14.80 11.62
CA PRO A 131 14.21 14.47 11.02
C PRO A 131 14.28 12.99 10.66
N MET A 132 14.80 12.71 9.46
CA MET A 132 15.07 11.36 8.97
C MET A 132 16.52 11.26 8.49
N ALA A 133 17.20 10.16 8.80
CA ALA A 133 18.52 9.85 8.23
C ALA A 133 18.48 8.57 7.39
N THR A 134 19.36 8.50 6.40
CA THR A 134 19.40 7.38 5.45
C THR A 134 20.44 6.35 5.86
N ILE A 135 20.00 5.11 6.01
CA ILE A 135 20.81 3.93 6.24
C ILE A 135 21.51 3.56 4.93
N HIS A 136 22.85 3.64 4.96
CA HIS A 136 23.73 3.19 3.89
C HIS A 136 24.64 2.06 4.36
N GLY A 137 25.30 1.41 3.40
CA GLY A 137 26.29 0.36 3.65
C GLY A 137 26.52 -0.48 2.40
N LEU A 138 27.73 -1.00 2.23
CA LEU A 138 28.11 -1.86 1.11
C LEU A 138 27.75 -3.33 1.35
N SER A 139 27.65 -3.74 2.62
CA SER A 139 27.21 -5.08 3.03
C SER A 139 25.96 -5.00 3.92
N LEU A 140 25.26 -6.12 4.06
CA LEU A 140 24.14 -6.23 5.01
C LEU A 140 24.60 -5.88 6.43
N GLN A 141 25.73 -6.43 6.88
CA GLN A 141 26.26 -6.18 8.23
C GLN A 141 26.53 -4.69 8.46
N GLU A 142 27.10 -4.00 7.48
CA GLU A 142 27.34 -2.56 7.57
C GLU A 142 26.03 -1.78 7.65
N LYS A 143 25.02 -2.13 6.84
CA LYS A 143 23.69 -1.51 6.90
C LYS A 143 23.06 -1.70 8.28
N LEU A 144 23.15 -2.90 8.87
CA LEU A 144 22.62 -3.18 10.21
C LEU A 144 23.34 -2.37 11.30
N SER A 145 24.67 -2.29 11.24
CA SER A 145 25.46 -1.46 12.17
C SER A 145 25.10 0.02 12.06
N ASN A 146 25.01 0.55 10.83
CA ASN A 146 24.66 1.94 10.58
C ASN A 146 23.22 2.26 10.99
N ALA A 147 22.29 1.32 10.80
CA ALA A 147 20.91 1.46 11.26
C ALA A 147 20.84 1.69 12.78
N ILE A 148 21.55 0.86 13.55
CA ILE A 148 21.64 1.02 15.02
C ILE A 148 22.37 2.31 15.40
N ALA A 149 23.44 2.67 14.70
CA ALA A 149 24.17 3.92 14.96
C ALA A 149 23.25 5.14 14.81
N LEU A 150 22.51 5.24 13.71
CA LEU A 150 21.56 6.33 13.47
C LEU A 150 20.42 6.34 14.51
N TYR A 151 19.89 5.17 14.88
CA TYR A 151 18.88 5.09 15.95
C TYR A 151 19.42 5.62 17.30
N THR A 152 20.64 5.21 17.68
CA THR A 152 21.33 5.66 18.90
C THR A 152 21.62 7.15 18.88
N MET A 153 21.84 7.75 17.71
CA MET A 153 21.99 9.22 17.56
C MET A 153 20.69 10.00 17.86
N GLY A 154 19.54 9.34 17.93
CA GLY A 154 18.25 9.97 18.24
C GLY A 154 17.22 9.93 17.11
N TYR A 155 17.57 9.41 15.93
CA TYR A 155 16.58 9.27 14.86
C TYR A 155 15.51 8.22 15.21
N ARG A 156 14.26 8.56 14.92
CA ARG A 156 13.10 7.64 14.99
C ARG A 156 12.43 7.40 13.65
N HIS A 157 12.81 8.20 12.65
CA HIS A 157 12.48 7.98 11.25
C HIS A 157 13.77 7.69 10.50
N LEU A 158 13.82 6.55 9.81
CA LEU A 158 15.02 6.09 9.12
C LEU A 158 14.67 5.69 7.68
N GLY A 159 15.45 6.19 6.73
CA GLY A 159 15.36 5.80 5.34
C GLY A 159 16.27 4.62 5.03
N ILE A 160 15.88 3.72 4.14
CA ILE A 160 16.72 2.62 3.64
C ILE A 160 17.18 3.03 2.24
N GLY A 161 18.47 3.35 2.12
CA GLY A 161 19.08 3.85 0.89
C GLY A 161 20.00 2.85 0.18
N GLY A 162 20.37 3.22 -1.05
CA GLY A 162 21.39 2.50 -1.83
C GLY A 162 20.93 1.22 -2.51
N LEU A 163 19.62 0.96 -2.58
CA LEU A 163 19.06 -0.27 -3.20
C LEU A 163 18.63 -0.10 -4.67
N VAL A 164 18.58 1.14 -5.17
CA VAL A 164 18.08 1.43 -6.53
C VAL A 164 18.94 0.79 -7.63
N ARG A 165 20.26 0.67 -7.42
CA ARG A 165 21.18 0.05 -8.41
C ARG A 165 20.91 -1.44 -8.62
N SER A 166 20.37 -2.11 -7.61
CA SER A 166 19.97 -3.52 -7.63
C SER A 166 18.46 -3.68 -7.72
N ALA A 167 17.70 -2.68 -8.23
CA ALA A 167 16.23 -2.72 -8.23
C ALA A 167 15.62 -3.91 -8.99
N SER A 168 16.37 -4.56 -9.88
CA SER A 168 15.97 -5.81 -10.53
C SER A 168 16.02 -7.02 -9.59
N ASP A 169 16.93 -7.04 -8.63
CA ASP A 169 17.08 -8.09 -7.60
C ASP A 169 16.02 -7.92 -6.51
N TYR A 170 14.82 -8.42 -6.82
CA TYR A 170 13.68 -8.36 -5.91
C TYR A 170 13.97 -9.07 -4.58
N SER A 171 14.40 -10.33 -4.66
CA SER A 171 14.58 -11.20 -3.51
C SER A 171 15.70 -10.72 -2.60
N GLY A 172 16.87 -10.35 -3.15
CA GLY A 172 17.99 -9.84 -2.36
C GLY A 172 17.67 -8.52 -1.66
N ASN A 173 17.04 -7.57 -2.37
CA ASN A 173 16.60 -6.32 -1.75
C ASN A 173 15.59 -6.56 -0.63
N LEU A 174 14.63 -7.48 -0.82
CA LEU A 174 13.62 -7.77 0.20
C LEU A 174 14.24 -8.42 1.45
N GLN A 175 15.21 -9.32 1.28
CA GLN A 175 15.95 -9.91 2.40
C GLN A 175 16.71 -8.84 3.21
N ILE A 176 17.39 -7.91 2.53
CA ILE A 176 18.10 -6.80 3.18
C ILE A 176 17.12 -5.92 3.95
N ILE A 177 16.00 -5.54 3.34
CA ILE A 177 14.98 -4.71 3.98
C ILE A 177 14.39 -5.40 5.20
N ARG A 178 14.01 -6.69 5.10
CA ARG A 178 13.47 -7.47 6.23
C ARG A 178 14.45 -7.52 7.40
N ALA A 179 15.72 -7.83 7.12
CA ALA A 179 16.75 -7.88 8.16
C ALA A 179 16.93 -6.53 8.89
N ILE A 180 16.91 -5.41 8.15
CA ILE A 180 16.99 -4.07 8.76
C ILE A 180 15.75 -3.78 9.61
N VAL A 181 14.56 -4.09 9.10
CA VAL A 181 13.27 -3.89 9.80
C VAL A 181 13.24 -4.68 11.11
N GLU A 182 13.57 -5.98 11.06
CA GLU A 182 13.62 -6.87 12.23
C GLU A 182 14.65 -6.40 13.25
N LYS A 183 15.84 -5.98 12.78
CA LYS A 183 16.89 -5.51 13.66
C LYS A 183 16.51 -4.23 14.41
N LEU A 184 15.91 -3.25 13.73
CA LEU A 184 15.49 -2.01 14.37
C LEU A 184 14.28 -2.20 15.27
N ARG A 185 13.27 -2.96 14.81
CA ARG A 185 12.04 -3.17 15.59
C ARG A 185 12.17 -4.12 16.76
N SER A 186 13.22 -4.95 16.79
CA SER A 186 13.58 -5.69 18.01
C SER A 186 14.15 -4.78 19.10
N VAL A 187 14.66 -3.59 18.74
CA VAL A 187 15.13 -2.56 19.68
C VAL A 187 14.00 -1.59 20.03
N ASP A 188 13.28 -1.09 19.03
CA ASP A 188 12.16 -0.15 19.20
C ASP A 188 11.12 -0.36 18.09
N SER A 189 9.96 -0.91 18.48
CA SER A 189 8.85 -1.21 17.58
C SER A 189 8.17 0.04 17.00
N SER A 190 8.42 1.22 17.58
CA SER A 190 7.84 2.50 17.13
C SER A 190 8.62 3.18 16.00
N VAL A 191 9.82 2.67 15.65
CA VAL A 191 10.65 3.25 14.59
C VAL A 191 9.92 3.20 13.24
N HIS A 192 9.87 4.36 12.58
CA HIS A 192 9.33 4.50 11.24
C HIS A 192 10.42 4.27 10.19
N LEU A 193 10.08 3.48 9.17
CA LEU A 193 11.00 3.12 8.10
C LEU A 193 10.44 3.52 6.74
N HIS A 194 11.32 4.07 5.91
CA HIS A 194 11.03 4.49 4.55
C HIS A 194 12.00 3.83 3.56
N VAL A 195 11.53 3.24 2.47
CA VAL A 195 12.38 2.64 1.44
C VAL A 195 12.53 3.61 0.28
N PHE A 196 13.75 4.09 0.04
CA PHE A 196 14.00 5.08 -1.01
C PHE A 196 14.10 4.45 -2.40
N GLY A 197 13.30 4.95 -3.34
CA GLY A 197 13.42 4.70 -4.77
C GLY A 197 13.04 3.30 -5.26
N LEU A 198 12.39 2.47 -4.44
CA LEU A 198 11.84 1.17 -4.83
C LEU A 198 10.30 1.22 -4.83
N CYS A 199 9.70 1.41 -6.01
CA CYS A 199 8.25 1.56 -6.18
C CYS A 199 7.62 0.60 -7.19
N ALA A 200 8.33 -0.44 -7.61
CA ALA A 200 7.72 -1.46 -8.48
C ALA A 200 6.57 -2.15 -7.74
N PRO A 201 5.39 -2.37 -8.38
CA PRO A 201 4.21 -2.91 -7.70
C PRO A 201 4.49 -4.17 -6.87
N LYS A 202 5.32 -5.08 -7.38
CA LYS A 202 5.75 -6.30 -6.66
C LYS A 202 6.25 -6.07 -5.23
N TYR A 203 6.79 -4.90 -4.89
CA TYR A 203 7.24 -4.58 -3.53
C TYR A 203 6.09 -4.15 -2.59
N ALA A 204 4.97 -3.65 -3.11
CA ALA A 204 3.94 -2.99 -2.33
C ALA A 204 3.34 -3.89 -1.24
N SER A 205 3.04 -5.15 -1.57
CA SER A 205 2.50 -6.12 -0.60
C SER A 205 3.47 -6.35 0.57
N ALA A 206 4.73 -6.67 0.25
CA ALA A 206 5.74 -6.91 1.28
C ALA A 206 6.00 -5.67 2.14
N PHE A 207 5.98 -4.47 1.55
CA PHE A 207 6.17 -3.22 2.28
C PHE A 207 4.98 -2.90 3.19
N GLN A 208 3.75 -3.19 2.76
CA GLN A 208 2.56 -3.06 3.60
C GLN A 208 2.59 -4.03 4.77
N GLU A 209 2.92 -5.31 4.54
CA GLU A 209 3.06 -6.31 5.61
C GLU A 209 4.11 -5.89 6.65
N MET A 210 5.21 -5.28 6.18
CA MET A 210 6.24 -4.72 7.04
C MET A 210 5.91 -3.30 7.55
N ASN A 211 4.72 -2.75 7.32
CA ASN A 211 4.32 -1.42 7.77
C ASN A 211 5.35 -0.33 7.38
N LEU A 212 5.81 -0.36 6.12
CA LEU A 212 6.81 0.54 5.56
C LEU A 212 6.18 1.61 4.68
N SER A 213 6.83 2.76 4.63
CA SER A 213 6.62 3.74 3.57
C SER A 213 7.66 3.57 2.47
N PHE A 214 7.37 4.01 1.26
CA PHE A 214 8.29 3.91 0.12
C PHE A 214 7.98 4.95 -0.94
N ASP A 215 8.95 5.31 -1.76
CA ASP A 215 8.78 6.27 -2.85
C ASP A 215 9.32 5.75 -4.19
N GLY A 216 8.99 6.50 -5.24
CA GLY A 216 9.76 6.46 -6.47
C GLY A 216 9.14 7.23 -7.62
N SER A 217 9.96 7.51 -8.62
CA SER A 217 9.65 8.39 -9.75
C SER A 217 9.30 7.66 -11.04
N THR A 218 8.99 6.35 -10.99
CA THR A 218 8.73 5.53 -12.19
C THR A 218 7.66 6.14 -13.09
N HIS A 219 6.57 6.67 -12.53
CA HIS A 219 5.50 7.33 -13.29
C HIS A 219 5.98 8.56 -14.08
N ALA A 220 6.85 9.38 -13.49
CA ALA A 220 7.43 10.57 -14.12
C ALA A 220 8.51 10.19 -15.15
N ARG A 221 9.42 9.26 -14.81
CA ARG A 221 10.49 8.80 -15.72
C ARG A 221 9.91 8.16 -16.98
N THR A 222 8.93 7.27 -16.81
CA THR A 222 8.24 6.62 -17.95
C THR A 222 7.51 7.62 -18.83
N ALA A 223 6.88 8.62 -18.22
CA ALA A 223 6.12 9.63 -18.95
C ALA A 223 7.01 10.64 -19.69
N PHE A 224 8.09 11.14 -19.09
CA PHE A 224 8.88 12.23 -19.69
C PHE A 224 10.13 11.77 -20.46
N THR A 225 10.69 10.60 -20.13
CA THR A 225 11.96 10.16 -20.70
C THR A 225 11.77 8.99 -21.64
N GLU A 226 10.93 8.02 -21.28
CA GLU A 226 10.87 6.74 -22.00
C GLU A 226 9.75 6.67 -23.05
N GLY A 227 8.79 7.60 -23.05
CA GLY A 227 7.62 7.50 -23.93
C GLY A 227 6.77 6.25 -23.66
N ILE A 228 6.62 5.92 -22.38
CA ILE A 228 5.89 4.74 -21.93
C ILE A 228 4.55 5.14 -21.31
N PHE A 229 3.53 4.39 -21.70
CA PHE A 229 2.17 4.43 -21.18
C PHE A 229 1.95 3.22 -20.27
N LEU A 230 1.64 3.46 -19.00
CA LEU A 230 1.38 2.39 -18.04
C LEU A 230 -0.08 1.97 -18.10
N ILE A 231 -0.38 0.69 -17.95
CA ILE A 231 -1.74 0.16 -17.84
C ILE A 231 -1.78 -0.81 -16.66
N ASN A 232 -2.70 -0.58 -15.72
CA ASN A 232 -3.00 -1.51 -14.66
C ASN A 232 -3.56 -2.81 -15.25
N SER A 233 -3.06 -3.94 -14.76
CA SER A 233 -3.58 -5.28 -15.09
C SER A 233 -3.81 -6.05 -13.78
N GLY A 234 -4.72 -5.55 -12.95
CA GLY A 234 -4.98 -6.12 -11.62
C GLY A 234 -3.88 -5.73 -10.63
N LYS A 235 -3.09 -6.71 -10.17
CA LYS A 235 -1.97 -6.51 -9.23
C LYS A 235 -0.62 -6.24 -9.92
N ASP A 236 -0.60 -6.17 -11.25
CA ASP A 236 0.60 -5.84 -12.00
C ASP A 236 0.39 -4.58 -12.87
N ILE A 237 1.48 -4.09 -13.46
CA ILE A 237 1.50 -2.94 -14.36
C ILE A 237 2.22 -3.28 -15.66
N VAL A 238 1.52 -3.12 -16.78
CA VAL A 238 2.06 -3.36 -18.11
C VAL A 238 2.57 -2.05 -18.70
N ARG A 239 3.74 -2.09 -19.32
CA ARG A 239 4.39 -0.94 -19.96
C ARG A 239 4.20 -1.01 -21.47
N TYR A 240 3.51 -0.04 -22.04
CA TYR A 240 3.31 0.08 -23.48
C TYR A 240 4.15 1.22 -24.06
N PRO A 241 4.91 1.01 -25.14
CA PRO A 241 5.34 2.10 -25.99
C PRO A 241 4.12 2.87 -26.51
N LEU A 242 4.20 4.20 -26.59
CA LEU A 242 3.06 5.03 -27.00
C LEU A 242 2.41 4.63 -28.33
N SER A 243 3.21 4.12 -29.27
CA SER A 243 2.74 3.64 -30.58
C SER A 243 1.81 2.42 -30.50
N HIS A 244 1.88 1.65 -29.41
CA HIS A 244 1.11 0.42 -29.20
C HIS A 244 0.21 0.50 -27.96
N ALA A 245 0.16 1.67 -27.30
CA ALA A 245 -0.59 1.84 -26.07
C ALA A 245 -2.10 1.76 -26.35
N PRO A 246 -2.85 0.89 -25.63
CA PRO A 246 -4.29 0.81 -25.80
C PRO A 246 -4.95 2.11 -25.31
N ARG A 247 -6.15 2.40 -25.83
CA ARG A 247 -6.97 3.50 -25.30
C ARG A 247 -7.30 3.22 -23.83
N CYS A 248 -7.19 4.25 -23.00
CA CYS A 248 -7.57 4.18 -21.60
C CYS A 248 -8.78 5.07 -21.30
N LEU A 249 -9.63 4.61 -20.38
CA LEU A 249 -10.83 5.30 -19.90
C LEU A 249 -10.74 5.69 -18.42
N CYS A 250 -9.54 5.72 -17.83
CA CYS A 250 -9.37 6.23 -16.47
C CYS A 250 -9.81 7.70 -16.38
N ARG A 251 -10.15 8.15 -15.17
CA ARG A 251 -10.58 9.51 -14.84
C ARG A 251 -9.64 10.55 -15.43
N VAL A 252 -8.32 10.38 -15.29
CA VAL A 252 -7.34 11.33 -15.84
C VAL A 252 -7.54 11.49 -17.35
N CYS A 253 -7.53 10.38 -18.10
CA CYS A 253 -7.69 10.38 -19.56
C CYS A 253 -9.04 10.99 -19.98
N GLN A 254 -10.12 10.68 -19.27
CA GLN A 254 -11.44 11.24 -19.54
C GLN A 254 -11.52 12.74 -19.26
N MET A 255 -10.93 13.21 -18.16
CA MET A 255 -10.94 14.62 -17.77
C MET A 255 -10.15 15.49 -18.75
N VAL A 256 -8.92 15.08 -19.08
CA VAL A 256 -8.04 15.88 -19.94
C VAL A 256 -8.49 15.91 -21.40
N LYS A 257 -9.18 14.86 -21.87
CA LYS A 257 -9.76 14.79 -23.22
C LYS A 257 -10.75 15.93 -23.50
N LYS A 258 -11.50 16.39 -22.47
CA LYS A 258 -12.45 17.51 -22.59
C LYS A 258 -11.77 18.83 -22.98
N TYR A 259 -10.46 18.94 -22.74
CA TYR A 259 -9.66 20.13 -23.04
C TYR A 259 -8.74 19.92 -24.25
N GLY A 260 -8.99 18.91 -25.09
CA GLY A 260 -8.16 18.59 -26.25
C GLY A 260 -6.79 18.00 -25.90
N ILE A 261 -6.56 17.63 -24.64
CA ILE A 261 -5.30 17.08 -24.17
C ILE A 261 -5.35 15.56 -24.30
N ASN A 262 -4.36 15.00 -24.97
CA ASN A 262 -4.22 13.57 -25.20
C ASN A 262 -2.90 13.04 -24.59
N PRO A 263 -2.97 12.20 -23.53
CA PRO A 263 -1.80 11.55 -22.93
C PRO A 263 -0.95 10.70 -23.89
N HIS A 264 -1.53 10.25 -25.01
CA HIS A 264 -0.83 9.45 -26.02
C HIS A 264 0.11 10.26 -26.92
N TYR A 265 0.04 11.60 -26.90
CA TYR A 265 0.90 12.42 -27.73
C TYR A 265 2.29 12.60 -27.11
N TRP A 266 3.32 12.37 -27.92
CA TRP A 266 4.73 12.55 -27.56
C TRP A 266 5.31 13.82 -28.20
N GLY A 267 5.97 14.67 -27.41
CA GLY A 267 6.66 15.86 -27.93
C GLY A 267 5.74 16.92 -28.53
N LYS A 268 4.42 16.83 -28.31
CA LYS A 268 3.40 17.78 -28.81
C LYS A 268 3.04 18.87 -27.80
N GLY A 269 3.79 18.97 -26.71
CA GLY A 269 3.65 20.03 -25.72
C GLY A 269 3.48 19.51 -24.30
N ARG A 270 3.89 20.34 -23.35
CA ARG A 270 4.02 19.96 -21.93
C ARG A 270 2.73 19.43 -21.31
N ASN A 271 1.56 19.95 -21.72
CA ASN A 271 0.27 19.49 -21.20
C ASN A 271 0.01 18.00 -21.50
N HIS A 272 0.39 17.50 -22.68
CA HIS A 272 0.24 16.10 -23.04
C HIS A 272 1.15 15.20 -22.21
N ASP A 273 2.38 15.63 -22.00
CA ASP A 273 3.37 14.90 -21.20
C ASP A 273 2.99 14.87 -19.72
N SER A 274 2.55 16.00 -19.15
CA SER A 274 2.03 16.07 -17.78
C SER A 274 0.76 15.24 -17.60
N ALA A 275 -0.13 15.19 -18.60
CA ALA A 275 -1.30 14.33 -18.57
C ALA A 275 -0.94 12.84 -18.60
N ARG A 276 0.08 12.46 -19.38
CA ARG A 276 0.63 11.09 -19.37
C ARG A 276 1.26 10.74 -18.03
N MET A 277 1.99 11.66 -17.41
CA MET A 277 2.52 11.46 -16.07
C MET A 277 1.40 11.25 -15.05
N ALA A 278 0.35 12.08 -15.07
CA ALA A 278 -0.81 11.92 -14.20
C ALA A 278 -1.51 10.57 -14.42
N HIS A 279 -1.68 10.16 -15.68
CA HIS A 279 -2.21 8.84 -16.03
C HIS A 279 -1.33 7.71 -15.48
N ASN A 280 -0.01 7.75 -15.73
CA ASN A 280 0.91 6.73 -15.25
C ASN A 280 0.91 6.63 -13.72
N LEU A 281 0.84 7.76 -13.02
CA LEU A 281 0.70 7.80 -11.56
C LEU A 281 -0.63 7.17 -11.12
N ASN A 282 -1.75 7.53 -11.77
CA ASN A 282 -3.06 6.93 -11.47
C ASN A 282 -3.04 5.41 -11.62
N GLN A 283 -2.47 4.90 -12.72
CA GLN A 283 -2.38 3.45 -12.94
C GLN A 283 -1.51 2.76 -11.88
N LEU A 284 -0.40 3.38 -11.49
CA LEU A 284 0.44 2.86 -10.41
C LEU A 284 -0.31 2.83 -9.06
N LEU A 285 -1.06 3.89 -8.75
CA LEU A 285 -1.85 3.96 -7.51
C LEU A 285 -2.97 2.93 -7.49
N VAL A 286 -3.68 2.73 -8.60
CA VAL A 286 -4.67 1.64 -8.73
C VAL A 286 -4.02 0.28 -8.56
N THR A 287 -2.85 0.04 -9.16
CA THR A 287 -2.12 -1.23 -8.94
C THR A 287 -1.75 -1.42 -7.47
N ILE A 288 -1.22 -0.39 -6.81
CA ILE A 288 -0.86 -0.45 -5.38
C ILE A 288 -2.11 -0.71 -4.54
N ASP A 289 -3.24 -0.05 -4.82
CA ASP A 289 -4.51 -0.27 -4.13
C ASP A 289 -5.01 -1.71 -4.32
N ASN A 290 -4.97 -2.25 -5.54
CA ASN A 290 -5.32 -3.64 -5.82
C ASN A 290 -4.42 -4.66 -5.11
N ILE A 291 -3.13 -4.33 -4.93
CA ILE A 291 -2.21 -5.16 -4.15
C ILE A 291 -2.54 -5.07 -2.67
N SER A 292 -2.86 -3.87 -2.19
CA SER A 292 -3.14 -3.61 -0.78
C SER A 292 -4.51 -4.08 -0.32
N ASN A 293 -5.44 -4.23 -1.25
CA ASN A 293 -6.78 -4.74 -1.02
C ASN A 293 -6.86 -6.19 -1.52
N HIS A 294 -6.61 -7.15 -0.63
CA HIS A 294 -6.93 -8.53 -0.92
C HIS A 294 -8.44 -8.75 -0.87
N GLU A 295 -8.97 -9.57 -1.80
CA GLU A 295 -10.38 -9.94 -1.80
C GLU A 295 -10.73 -10.56 -0.45
N ARG A 296 -11.81 -10.09 0.18
CA ARG A 296 -12.33 -10.66 1.41
C ARG A 296 -13.64 -11.37 1.12
N ILE A 297 -13.64 -12.67 1.33
CA ILE A 297 -14.85 -13.49 1.23
C ILE A 297 -15.32 -13.82 2.64
N TYR A 298 -16.51 -13.35 3.00
CA TYR A 298 -17.11 -13.62 4.30
C TYR A 298 -17.91 -14.93 4.25
N LEU A 299 -17.68 -15.80 5.22
CA LEU A 299 -18.32 -17.11 5.34
C LEU A 299 -19.22 -17.12 6.57
N ILE A 300 -20.53 -17.29 6.34
CA ILE A 300 -21.53 -17.34 7.42
C ILE A 300 -22.08 -18.76 7.57
N SER A 301 -22.46 -19.15 8.80
CA SER A 301 -22.99 -20.50 9.07
C SER A 301 -24.45 -20.61 8.64
N GLY A 302 -24.77 -21.55 7.75
CA GLY A 302 -26.15 -21.94 7.43
C GLY A 302 -26.71 -22.91 8.48
N CYS A 303 -27.11 -22.41 9.65
CA CYS A 303 -27.59 -23.26 10.74
C CYS A 303 -28.85 -22.73 11.45
N GLY A 304 -29.56 -23.68 12.08
CA GLY A 304 -30.70 -23.41 12.94
C GLY A 304 -32.03 -23.31 12.17
N LYS A 305 -32.84 -22.33 12.56
CA LYS A 305 -34.20 -22.13 12.05
C LYS A 305 -34.19 -21.82 10.55
N GLN A 306 -35.05 -22.52 9.80
CA GLN A 306 -35.27 -22.34 8.37
C GLN A 306 -36.76 -22.04 8.11
N LEU A 307 -37.08 -21.47 6.94
CA LEU A 307 -38.46 -21.45 6.44
C LEU A 307 -38.93 -22.86 6.08
N TYR A 308 -40.25 -23.06 5.95
CA TYR A 308 -40.84 -24.36 5.63
C TYR A 308 -41.01 -24.60 4.12
N HIS A 309 -40.57 -23.68 3.28
CA HIS A 309 -40.66 -23.75 1.82
C HIS A 309 -39.33 -23.38 1.17
N PRO A 310 -39.09 -23.77 -0.10
CA PRO A 310 -37.92 -23.34 -0.83
C PRO A 310 -37.79 -21.82 -0.88
N ALA A 311 -36.57 -21.33 -0.69
CA ALA A 311 -36.24 -19.90 -0.74
C ALA A 311 -34.76 -19.72 -1.11
N PRO A 312 -34.34 -18.53 -1.60
CA PRO A 312 -32.93 -18.18 -1.69
C PRO A 312 -32.24 -18.42 -0.34
N ALA A 313 -31.02 -18.95 -0.33
CA ALA A 313 -30.33 -19.33 0.91
C ALA A 313 -30.22 -18.18 1.93
N ARG A 314 -30.06 -16.93 1.46
CA ARG A 314 -30.06 -15.71 2.29
C ARG A 314 -31.38 -15.42 3.03
N GLU A 315 -32.48 -16.01 2.56
CA GLU A 315 -33.84 -15.86 3.08
C GLU A 315 -34.31 -17.14 3.79
N LEU A 316 -33.87 -18.33 3.35
CA LEU A 316 -34.23 -19.61 3.96
C LEU A 316 -33.83 -19.66 5.44
N TYR A 317 -32.57 -19.35 5.78
CA TYR A 317 -32.12 -19.35 7.16
C TYR A 317 -32.64 -18.11 7.90
N CYS A 318 -33.43 -18.34 8.95
CA CYS A 318 -34.15 -17.30 9.68
C CYS A 318 -33.81 -17.25 11.18
N SER A 319 -32.70 -17.87 11.58
CA SER A 319 -32.19 -17.72 12.96
C SER A 319 -31.66 -16.31 13.20
N GLN A 320 -31.78 -15.80 14.44
CA GLN A 320 -31.35 -14.45 14.78
C GLN A 320 -29.86 -14.21 14.49
N LEU A 321 -29.01 -15.21 14.76
CA LEU A 321 -27.57 -15.13 14.49
C LEU A 321 -27.27 -15.08 12.99
N PHE A 322 -27.99 -15.87 12.19
CA PHE A 322 -27.84 -15.82 10.74
C PHE A 322 -28.24 -14.45 10.20
N GLN A 323 -29.41 -13.93 10.60
CA GLN A 323 -29.90 -12.62 10.17
C GLN A 323 -28.91 -11.51 10.55
N ALA A 324 -28.42 -11.47 11.80
CA ALA A 324 -27.41 -10.49 12.21
C ALA A 324 -26.08 -10.62 11.44
N SER A 325 -25.66 -11.85 11.10
CA SER A 325 -24.43 -12.07 10.33
C SER A 325 -24.59 -11.62 8.87
N ARG A 326 -25.74 -11.95 8.26
CA ARG A 326 -26.13 -11.52 6.92
C ARG A 326 -26.18 -9.99 6.85
N ASP A 327 -26.87 -9.36 7.80
CA ASP A 327 -27.00 -7.91 7.83
C ASP A 327 -25.63 -7.25 8.00
N TYR A 328 -24.73 -7.79 8.84
CA TYR A 328 -23.37 -7.31 8.99
C TYR A 328 -22.58 -7.34 7.67
N VAL A 329 -22.56 -8.47 6.95
CA VAL A 329 -21.82 -8.58 5.68
C VAL A 329 -22.44 -7.76 4.55
N GLN A 330 -23.76 -7.56 4.57
CA GLN A 330 -24.46 -6.69 3.61
C GLN A 330 -24.17 -5.21 3.86
N ASN A 331 -24.13 -4.75 5.12
CA ASN A 331 -23.75 -3.36 5.43
C ASN A 331 -22.29 -3.06 5.04
N LEU A 332 -21.43 -4.08 4.99
CA LEU A 332 -20.05 -3.95 4.48
C LEU A 332 -19.94 -3.93 2.95
N ASN A 333 -21.04 -4.18 2.23
CA ASN A 333 -21.04 -4.47 0.79
C ASN A 333 -20.02 -5.57 0.40
N ALA A 334 -19.86 -6.57 1.26
CA ALA A 334 -18.84 -7.58 1.10
C ALA A 334 -19.30 -8.74 0.20
N LYS A 335 -18.35 -9.43 -0.46
CA LYS A 335 -18.60 -10.73 -1.11
C LYS A 335 -18.75 -11.79 -0.01
N TRP A 336 -19.82 -12.58 -0.03
CA TRP A 336 -20.11 -13.55 1.03
C TRP A 336 -20.82 -14.81 0.55
N PHE A 337 -20.60 -15.91 1.26
CA PHE A 337 -21.18 -17.24 1.02
C PHE A 337 -21.65 -17.87 2.33
N ILE A 338 -22.51 -18.87 2.21
CA ILE A 338 -23.03 -19.63 3.34
C ILE A 338 -22.39 -21.01 3.37
N LEU A 339 -21.88 -21.41 4.54
CA LEU A 339 -21.44 -22.78 4.78
C LEU A 339 -22.62 -23.59 5.31
N SER A 340 -23.17 -24.46 4.46
CA SER A 340 -24.27 -25.37 4.73
C SER A 340 -23.74 -26.77 5.07
N PRO A 341 -24.25 -27.43 6.14
CA PRO A 341 -23.93 -28.82 6.44
C PRO A 341 -24.34 -29.82 5.36
N LEU A 342 -25.37 -29.51 4.56
CA LEU A 342 -25.85 -30.38 3.50
C LEU A 342 -25.27 -29.99 2.14
N HIS A 343 -25.24 -28.70 1.84
CA HIS A 343 -24.93 -28.19 0.51
C HIS A 343 -23.51 -27.61 0.37
N HIS A 344 -22.67 -27.71 1.41
CA HIS A 344 -21.31 -27.16 1.42
C HIS A 344 -21.31 -25.63 1.26
N THR A 345 -20.55 -25.05 0.33
CA THR A 345 -20.52 -23.61 0.08
C THR A 345 -21.62 -23.23 -0.90
N ILE A 346 -22.56 -22.37 -0.48
CA ILE A 346 -23.68 -21.93 -1.32
C ILE A 346 -23.72 -20.40 -1.47
N HIS A 347 -24.12 -19.96 -2.65
CA HIS A 347 -24.31 -18.55 -2.95
C HIS A 347 -25.59 -18.01 -2.27
N PRO A 348 -25.62 -16.76 -1.77
CA PRO A 348 -26.78 -16.17 -1.09
C PRO A 348 -28.11 -16.27 -1.86
N ASN A 349 -28.05 -16.19 -3.19
CA ASN A 349 -29.23 -16.21 -4.06
C ASN A 349 -29.60 -17.62 -4.55
N GLN A 350 -28.87 -18.66 -4.15
CA GLN A 350 -29.14 -20.03 -4.55
C GLN A 350 -30.45 -20.51 -3.91
N LEU A 351 -31.38 -21.00 -4.73
CA LEU A 351 -32.64 -21.57 -4.25
C LEU A 351 -32.38 -22.95 -3.62
N ILE A 352 -32.76 -23.12 -2.36
CA ILE A 352 -32.59 -24.38 -1.62
C ILE A 352 -33.87 -24.76 -0.87
N GLN A 353 -34.09 -26.06 -0.70
CA GLN A 353 -35.18 -26.64 0.10
C GLN A 353 -34.78 -26.68 1.59
N PRO A 354 -35.74 -26.60 2.52
CA PRO A 354 -35.44 -26.83 3.93
C PRO A 354 -34.95 -28.26 4.18
N TYR A 355 -34.03 -28.42 5.13
CA TYR A 355 -33.41 -29.70 5.46
C TYR A 355 -33.01 -29.78 6.93
N ASP A 356 -32.91 -30.99 7.47
CA ASP A 356 -32.47 -31.26 8.84
C ASP A 356 -31.09 -31.94 8.85
N LYS A 357 -30.03 -31.12 8.81
CA LYS A 357 -28.64 -31.59 8.93
C LYS A 357 -27.81 -30.58 9.71
N SER A 358 -27.07 -31.06 10.69
CA SER A 358 -26.25 -30.25 11.60
C SER A 358 -24.78 -30.68 11.52
N PRO A 359 -23.80 -29.77 11.66
CA PRO A 359 -22.39 -30.17 11.79
C PRO A 359 -22.13 -30.97 13.08
N HIS A 360 -23.04 -30.86 14.06
CA HIS A 360 -22.98 -31.63 15.31
C HIS A 360 -23.40 -33.09 15.12
N SER A 361 -24.20 -33.42 14.09
CA SER A 361 -24.62 -34.79 13.80
C SER A 361 -23.64 -35.55 12.91
N MET A 362 -22.60 -34.89 12.40
CA MET A 362 -21.58 -35.51 11.57
C MET A 362 -20.53 -36.24 12.41
N SER A 363 -20.02 -37.37 11.93
CA SER A 363 -18.79 -37.99 12.44
C SER A 363 -17.56 -37.12 12.13
N GLU A 364 -16.41 -37.49 12.68
CA GLU A 364 -15.16 -36.78 12.34
C GLU A 364 -14.76 -36.97 10.87
N ASP A 365 -14.94 -38.16 10.32
CA ASP A 365 -14.66 -38.45 8.92
C ASP A 365 -15.60 -37.69 7.99
N GLU A 366 -16.90 -37.65 8.32
CA GLU A 366 -17.89 -36.87 7.58
C GLU A 366 -17.57 -35.37 7.59
N ARG A 367 -17.17 -34.81 8.74
CA ARG A 367 -16.72 -33.42 8.83
C ARG A 367 -15.46 -33.16 7.99
N SER A 368 -14.56 -34.13 7.92
CA SER A 368 -13.32 -34.01 7.14
C SER A 368 -13.63 -34.03 5.64
N ALA A 369 -14.48 -34.95 5.19
CA ALA A 369 -14.96 -34.99 3.80
C ALA A 369 -15.73 -33.72 3.43
N TRP A 370 -16.62 -33.24 4.30
CA TRP A 370 -17.35 -31.99 4.12
C TRP A 370 -16.39 -30.80 3.99
N ALA A 371 -15.38 -30.70 4.86
CA ALA A 371 -14.40 -29.62 4.81
C ALA A 371 -13.60 -29.64 3.50
N THR A 372 -13.23 -30.82 3.00
CA THR A 372 -12.52 -30.97 1.72
C THR A 372 -13.35 -30.41 0.57
N THR A 373 -14.63 -30.77 0.47
CA THR A 373 -15.53 -30.24 -0.57
C THR A 373 -15.72 -28.73 -0.45
N VAL A 374 -15.91 -28.21 0.78
CA VAL A 374 -16.02 -26.77 1.03
C VAL A 374 -14.75 -26.06 0.56
N THR A 375 -13.57 -26.56 0.93
CA THR A 375 -12.29 -25.97 0.54
C THR A 375 -12.13 -25.95 -0.98
N GLN A 376 -12.44 -27.05 -1.67
CA GLN A 376 -12.38 -27.10 -3.13
C GLN A 376 -13.27 -26.05 -3.80
N GLN A 377 -14.50 -25.85 -3.28
CA GLN A 377 -15.41 -24.81 -3.78
C GLN A 377 -14.89 -23.41 -3.48
N LEU A 378 -14.32 -23.17 -2.29
CA LEU A 378 -13.76 -21.88 -1.91
C LEU A 378 -12.55 -21.50 -2.79
N VAL A 379 -11.69 -22.47 -3.10
CA VAL A 379 -10.56 -22.29 -4.03
C VAL A 379 -11.06 -21.86 -5.42
N GLN A 380 -12.16 -22.43 -5.90
CA GLN A 380 -12.77 -22.03 -7.18
C GLN A 380 -13.42 -20.65 -7.17
N ILE A 381 -13.87 -20.17 -6.01
CA ILE A 381 -14.55 -18.88 -5.84
C ILE A 381 -13.54 -17.73 -5.64
N ALA A 382 -12.38 -18.03 -5.06
CA ALA A 382 -11.32 -17.06 -4.80
C ALA A 382 -10.85 -16.41 -6.10
N ALA A 383 -10.72 -15.07 -6.10
CA ALA A 383 -10.20 -14.35 -7.25
C ALA A 383 -8.72 -14.68 -7.52
N ASP A 384 -7.93 -14.81 -6.46
CA ASP A 384 -6.50 -15.16 -6.50
C ASP A 384 -6.01 -15.75 -5.17
N GLU A 385 -4.75 -16.16 -5.11
CA GLU A 385 -4.08 -16.78 -3.95
C GLU A 385 -3.99 -15.89 -2.69
N ASP A 386 -4.11 -14.56 -2.82
CA ASP A 386 -4.11 -13.65 -1.66
C ASP A 386 -5.50 -13.48 -1.02
N THR A 387 -6.54 -14.09 -1.59
CA THR A 387 -7.91 -14.01 -1.06
C THR A 387 -7.96 -14.39 0.42
N GLU A 388 -8.57 -13.54 1.25
CA GLU A 388 -8.79 -13.79 2.67
C GLU A 388 -10.19 -14.33 2.91
N PHE A 389 -10.27 -15.54 3.48
CA PHE A 389 -11.52 -16.09 3.98
C PHE A 389 -11.79 -15.62 5.41
N VAL A 390 -12.88 -14.89 5.59
CA VAL A 390 -13.30 -14.33 6.87
C VAL A 390 -14.46 -15.15 7.45
N PHE A 391 -14.20 -15.90 8.51
CA PHE A 391 -15.17 -16.79 9.12
C PHE A 391 -16.00 -16.08 10.21
N LEU A 392 -17.31 -16.00 9.98
CA LEU A 392 -18.35 -15.63 10.94
C LEU A 392 -19.07 -16.88 11.47
N THR A 393 -18.43 -18.04 11.35
CA THR A 393 -19.02 -19.35 11.64
C THR A 393 -18.66 -19.87 13.04
N GLY A 394 -19.40 -20.87 13.52
CA GLY A 394 -19.04 -21.64 14.71
C GLY A 394 -17.78 -22.48 14.51
N ARG A 395 -17.13 -22.91 15.61
CA ARG A 395 -15.86 -23.68 15.56
C ARG A 395 -15.92 -24.89 14.62
N LEU A 396 -16.97 -25.70 14.71
CA LEU A 396 -17.12 -26.91 13.91
C LEU A 396 -17.18 -26.67 12.39
N TYR A 397 -17.65 -25.49 11.96
CA TYR A 397 -17.71 -25.13 10.53
C TYR A 397 -16.34 -24.75 9.96
N ARG A 398 -15.42 -24.26 10.80
CA ARG A 398 -14.22 -23.57 10.33
C ARG A 398 -12.93 -24.30 10.67
N GLU A 399 -12.88 -25.14 11.70
CA GLU A 399 -11.61 -25.70 12.19
C GLU A 399 -10.86 -26.49 11.11
N LYS A 400 -11.53 -27.45 10.46
CA LYS A 400 -10.93 -28.24 9.37
C LYS A 400 -10.81 -27.42 8.06
N VAL A 401 -11.77 -26.55 7.76
CA VAL A 401 -11.73 -25.69 6.56
C VAL A 401 -10.56 -24.71 6.63
N ILE A 402 -10.35 -24.02 7.77
CA ILE A 402 -9.23 -23.10 7.98
C ILE A 402 -7.90 -23.81 7.77
N PHE A 403 -7.74 -25.01 8.33
CA PHE A 403 -6.52 -25.81 8.16
C PHE A 403 -6.26 -26.09 6.69
N GLN A 404 -7.27 -26.59 5.96
CA GLN A 404 -7.14 -26.93 4.55
C GLN A 404 -6.97 -25.70 3.66
N THR A 405 -7.70 -24.60 3.87
CA THR A 405 -7.51 -23.38 3.07
C THR A 405 -6.12 -22.78 3.28
N ARG A 406 -5.58 -22.84 4.50
CA ARG A 406 -4.20 -22.39 4.78
C ARG A 406 -3.16 -23.27 4.12
N SER A 407 -3.38 -24.59 4.03
CA SER A 407 -2.47 -25.48 3.30
C SER A 407 -2.47 -25.23 1.79
N HIS A 408 -3.53 -24.60 1.26
CA HIS A 408 -3.58 -24.11 -0.13
C HIS A 408 -3.03 -22.68 -0.28
N GLY A 409 -2.45 -22.08 0.78
CA GLY A 409 -1.82 -20.76 0.72
C GLY A 409 -2.71 -19.57 1.10
N TYR A 410 -4.01 -19.78 1.35
CA TYR A 410 -4.94 -18.69 1.61
C TYR A 410 -4.83 -18.10 3.02
N LYS A 411 -5.05 -16.78 3.11
CA LYS A 411 -5.18 -16.07 4.39
C LYS A 411 -6.55 -16.37 5.00
N THR A 412 -6.60 -16.58 6.31
CA THR A 412 -7.88 -16.78 7.02
C THR A 412 -7.95 -15.97 8.31
N ARG A 413 -9.13 -15.40 8.55
CA ARG A 413 -9.44 -14.61 9.74
C ARG A 413 -10.75 -15.08 10.35
N THR A 414 -10.79 -15.13 11.67
CA THR A 414 -12.02 -15.44 12.41
C THR A 414 -12.45 -14.21 13.18
N ILE A 415 -13.72 -13.82 13.04
CA ILE A 415 -14.29 -12.68 13.75
C ILE A 415 -15.15 -13.16 14.91
N ALA A 416 -15.19 -12.39 16.00
CA ALA A 416 -15.96 -12.70 17.20
C ALA A 416 -15.63 -14.11 17.75
N ASN A 417 -14.34 -14.46 17.70
CA ASN A 417 -13.86 -15.74 18.22
C ASN A 417 -14.10 -15.82 19.74
N ASN A 418 -14.39 -17.02 20.26
CA ASN A 418 -14.61 -17.30 21.69
C ASN A 418 -15.81 -16.58 22.36
N LEU A 419 -16.65 -15.88 21.60
CA LEU A 419 -17.90 -15.31 22.12
C LEU A 419 -19.03 -16.34 22.09
N GLY A 420 -19.84 -16.38 23.16
CA GLY A 420 -21.11 -17.11 23.18
C GLY A 420 -22.11 -16.52 22.16
N ILE A 421 -23.17 -17.26 21.82
CA ILE A 421 -24.13 -16.84 20.77
C ILE A 421 -24.72 -15.45 21.06
N GLY A 422 -25.13 -15.19 22.31
CA GLY A 422 -25.66 -13.88 22.71
C GLY A 422 -24.64 -12.74 22.59
N GLN A 423 -23.38 -12.99 22.95
CA GLN A 423 -22.29 -12.01 22.83
C GLN A 423 -21.94 -11.72 21.37
N LYS A 424 -21.97 -12.74 20.50
CA LYS A 424 -21.81 -12.55 19.04
C LYS A 424 -22.90 -11.68 18.45
N LEU A 425 -24.15 -11.92 18.84
CA LEU A 425 -25.30 -11.10 18.42
C LEU A 425 -25.12 -9.62 18.83
N ALA A 426 -24.74 -9.37 20.08
CA ALA A 426 -24.48 -8.02 20.58
C ALA A 426 -23.33 -7.35 19.80
N TRP A 427 -22.24 -8.09 19.57
CA TRP A 427 -21.09 -7.62 18.81
C TRP A 427 -21.47 -7.25 17.37
N LEU A 428 -22.18 -8.11 16.65
CA LEU A 428 -22.63 -7.85 15.26
C LEU A 428 -23.50 -6.60 15.17
N LYS A 429 -24.46 -6.45 16.10
CA LYS A 429 -25.34 -5.26 16.16
C LYS A 429 -24.54 -3.98 16.40
N ALA A 430 -23.57 -4.00 17.31
CA ALA A 430 -22.71 -2.85 17.57
C ALA A 430 -21.89 -2.44 16.34
N GLN A 431 -21.32 -3.41 15.62
CA GLN A 431 -20.54 -3.11 14.41
C GLN A 431 -21.39 -2.50 13.28
N ILE A 432 -22.64 -2.96 13.12
CA ILE A 432 -23.57 -2.38 12.13
C ILE A 432 -23.85 -0.90 12.44
N LEU A 433 -24.02 -0.54 13.72
CA LEU A 433 -24.25 0.85 14.13
C LEU A 433 -23.03 1.73 13.86
N VAL A 434 -21.83 1.26 14.18
CA VAL A 434 -20.58 1.99 13.93
C VAL A 434 -20.38 2.24 12.44
N ASN A 435 -20.56 1.22 11.59
CA ASN A 435 -20.41 1.38 10.14
C ASN A 435 -21.40 2.40 9.58
N ARG A 436 -22.66 2.38 10.00
CA ARG A 436 -23.68 3.33 9.53
C ARG A 436 -23.34 4.78 9.92
N GLN A 437 -22.80 5.00 11.11
CA GLN A 437 -22.35 6.33 11.53
C GLN A 437 -21.15 6.82 10.72
N GLN A 438 -20.25 5.91 10.31
CA GLN A 438 -19.12 6.26 9.45
C GLN A 438 -19.53 6.57 8.01
N THR A 439 -20.56 5.90 7.47
CA THR A 439 -21.07 6.18 6.11
C THR A 439 -21.87 7.48 6.01
N LEU A 440 -22.43 7.97 7.13
CA LEU A 440 -23.18 9.24 7.18
C LEU A 440 -22.28 10.49 7.41
N ASN A 441 -21.02 10.28 7.79
CA ASN A 441 -20.03 11.34 8.05
C ASN A 441 -19.02 11.50 6.90
N LEU A 442 -19.28 10.87 5.75
CA LEU A 442 -18.65 11.07 4.44
C LEU A 442 -19.68 11.72 3.51
#